data_AF-A0A7S2N345-F1
#
_entry.id   AF-A0A7S2N345-F1
#
_cell.length_a   1.000
_cell.length_b   1.000
_cell.length_c   1.000
_cell.angle_alpha   90.00
_cell.angle_beta   90.00
_cell.angle_gamma   90.00
#
_symmetry.space_group_name_H-M   'P 1'
#
loop_
_entity.id
_entity.type
_entity.pdbx_description
1 polymer ?
#
loop_
_entity_poly.entity_id
_entity_poly.type
_entity_poly.pdbx_seq_one_letter_code
_entity_poly.pdbx_strand_id
1 'polypeptide(L)'
;ASARASFFQFRSDPRVVLRIVLRGINASDAVRNESRMHGDTVFLKSPASLGKGRGPLTSTLQWLRCASRAWPAAKYVGKAEDDVWIHVPSVLSSLRASQEVLDRLNVSHLYW
;
A
#
# COMPACT_ATOMS: atom_id res chain seq x y z
N ALA A 1 -26.05 -1.42 21.34
CA ALA A 1 -24.65 -1.55 21.76
C ALA A 1 -23.75 -1.30 20.55
N SER A 2 -23.15 -0.12 20.47
CA SER A 2 -22.29 0.30 19.35
C SER A 2 -20.89 -0.26 19.59
N ALA A 3 -20.50 -1.29 18.84
CA ALA A 3 -19.11 -1.72 18.77
C ALA A 3 -18.31 -0.64 18.02
N ARG A 4 -17.69 0.28 18.77
CA ARG A 4 -16.59 1.10 18.24
C ARG A 4 -15.44 0.15 17.96
N ALA A 5 -15.34 -0.29 16.72
CA ALA A 5 -14.20 -1.03 16.25
C ALA A 5 -13.02 -0.05 16.16
N SER A 6 -12.21 -0.04 17.21
CA SER A 6 -10.95 0.69 17.30
C SER A 6 -9.93 0.06 16.36
N PHE A 7 -10.12 0.21 15.04
CA PHE A 7 -9.12 -0.19 14.06
C PHE A 7 -8.12 0.95 13.86
N PHE A 8 -6.83 0.60 13.99
CA PHE A 8 -5.66 1.42 13.67
C PHE A 8 -5.33 2.60 14.61
N GLN A 9 -4.94 2.31 15.85
CA GLN A 9 -3.99 3.18 16.54
C GLN A 9 -2.60 2.53 16.51
N PHE A 10 -1.98 2.55 15.33
CA PHE A 10 -0.53 2.37 15.25
C PHE A 10 0.10 3.55 15.97
N ARG A 11 0.87 3.33 17.05
CA ARG A 11 1.72 4.39 17.60
C ARG A 11 2.70 4.78 16.49
N SER A 12 2.44 5.94 15.88
CA SER A 12 2.96 6.33 14.58
C SER A 12 4.47 6.51 14.59
N ASP A 13 5.22 5.54 14.07
CA ASP A 13 6.53 5.86 13.51
C ASP A 13 6.25 6.78 12.30
N PRO A 14 6.63 8.08 12.34
CA PRO A 14 6.31 9.02 11.27
C PRO A 14 6.96 8.65 9.94
N ARG A 15 7.90 7.69 9.94
CA ARG A 15 8.55 7.14 8.75
C ARG A 15 7.71 6.07 8.06
N VAL A 16 6.61 5.62 8.67
CA VAL A 16 5.68 4.66 8.10
C VAL A 16 4.44 5.40 7.64
N VAL A 17 4.13 5.27 6.35
CA VAL A 17 2.95 5.87 5.74
C VAL A 17 2.09 4.76 5.14
N LEU A 18 0.82 4.73 5.52
CA LEU A 18 -0.20 3.89 4.89
C LEU A 18 -0.95 4.72 3.86
N ARG A 19 -1.16 4.16 2.66
CA ARG A 19 -1.95 4.77 1.59
C ARG A 19 -2.86 3.72 0.96
N ILE A 20 -4.09 4.11 0.66
CA ILE A 20 -5.03 3.28 -0.09
C ILE A 20 -4.85 3.62 -1.58
N VAL A 21 -4.66 2.62 -2.44
CA VAL A 21 -4.52 2.84 -3.88
C VAL A 21 -5.74 2.26 -4.60
N LEU A 22 -6.56 3.13 -5.17
CA LEU A 22 -7.83 2.76 -5.82
C LEU A 22 -7.84 3.15 -7.30
N ARG A 23 -8.62 2.42 -8.10
CA ARG A 23 -8.93 2.83 -9.48
C ARG A 23 -10.03 3.89 -9.44
N GLY A 24 -9.78 5.07 -10.02
CA GLY A 24 -10.58 6.28 -9.77
C GLY A 24 -11.61 6.67 -10.85
N ILE A 25 -11.57 6.08 -12.05
CA ILE A 25 -12.56 6.38 -13.10
C ILE A 25 -13.88 5.73 -12.69
N ASN A 26 -14.95 6.52 -12.61
CA ASN A 26 -16.28 6.09 -12.14
C ASN A 26 -16.32 5.58 -10.68
N ALA A 27 -15.35 5.97 -9.83
CA ALA A 27 -15.47 5.77 -8.39
C ALA A 27 -16.69 6.55 -7.85
N SER A 28 -17.44 5.94 -6.93
CA SER A 28 -18.64 6.52 -6.34
C SER A 28 -18.36 7.79 -5.53
N ASP A 29 -19.37 8.63 -5.37
CA ASP A 29 -19.24 9.86 -4.57
C ASP A 29 -18.91 9.57 -3.11
N ALA A 30 -19.42 8.47 -2.55
CA ALA A 30 -19.07 8.02 -1.21
C ALA A 30 -17.56 7.82 -1.05
N VAL A 31 -16.93 7.07 -1.96
CA VAL A 31 -15.48 6.81 -1.95
C VAL A 31 -14.68 8.09 -2.16
N ARG A 32 -15.15 8.98 -3.03
CA ARG A 32 -14.48 10.29 -3.26
C ARG A 32 -14.56 11.19 -2.03
N ASN A 33 -15.69 11.21 -1.35
CA ASN A 33 -15.90 12.02 -0.15
C ASN A 33 -15.08 11.49 1.02
N GLU A 34 -15.08 10.18 1.25
CA GLU A 34 -14.23 9.52 2.25
C GLU A 34 -12.75 9.81 2.00
N SER A 35 -12.28 9.63 0.76
CA SER A 35 -10.90 9.96 0.38
C SER A 35 -10.53 11.42 0.66
N ARG A 36 -11.44 12.37 0.43
CA ARG A 36 -11.20 13.80 0.73
C ARG A 36 -11.13 14.07 2.22
N MET A 37 -11.94 13.38 3.02
CA MET A 37 -11.96 13.52 4.48
C MET A 37 -10.67 12.99 5.12
N HIS A 38 -10.13 11.88 4.61
CA HIS A 38 -8.96 11.22 5.22
C HIS A 38 -7.61 11.60 4.58
N GLY A 39 -7.59 12.00 3.30
CA GLY A 39 -6.37 12.43 2.62
C GLY A 39 -5.31 11.31 2.47
N ASP A 40 -5.74 10.06 2.49
CA ASP A 40 -4.87 8.86 2.50
C ASP A 40 -4.96 8.01 1.22
N THR A 41 -5.77 8.43 0.26
CA THR A 41 -6.08 7.66 -0.94
C THR A 41 -5.40 8.24 -2.18
N VAL A 42 -4.87 7.35 -3.03
CA VAL A 42 -4.31 7.66 -4.35
C VAL A 42 -5.21 7.06 -5.42
N PHE A 43 -5.81 7.90 -6.25
CA PHE A 43 -6.65 7.45 -7.38
C PHE A 43 -5.85 7.26 -8.66
N LEU A 44 -5.88 6.04 -9.18
CA LEU A 44 -5.31 5.67 -10.47
C LEU A 44 -6.27 6.06 -11.60
N LYS A 45 -5.71 6.45 -12.76
CA LYS A 45 -6.46 6.71 -14.00
C LYS A 45 -6.91 5.39 -14.65
N SER A 46 -7.85 4.69 -14.02
CA SER A 46 -8.33 3.36 -14.40
C SER A 46 -9.78 3.16 -13.93
N PRO A 47 -10.62 2.39 -14.64
CA PRO A 47 -12.00 2.09 -14.22
C PRO A 47 -12.07 1.43 -12.83
N ALA A 48 -12.94 1.95 -11.96
CA ALA A 48 -13.17 1.42 -10.61
C ALA A 48 -13.61 -0.05 -10.65
N SER A 49 -14.40 -0.43 -11.65
CA SER A 49 -14.77 -1.83 -11.92
C SER A 49 -13.97 -2.39 -13.10
N LEU A 50 -13.37 -3.56 -12.91
CA LEU A 50 -12.78 -4.37 -13.97
C LEU A 50 -13.22 -5.83 -13.79
N GLY A 51 -13.48 -6.53 -14.89
CA GLY A 51 -13.84 -7.94 -14.85
C GLY A 51 -12.74 -8.82 -14.26
N LYS A 52 -13.13 -9.92 -13.60
CA LYS A 52 -12.23 -10.83 -12.86
C LYS A 52 -11.08 -11.40 -13.70
N GLY A 53 -11.27 -11.58 -15.01
CA GLY A 53 -10.25 -12.15 -15.90
C GLY A 53 -9.01 -11.28 -16.10
N ARG A 54 -9.09 -9.95 -15.92
CA ARG A 54 -7.96 -9.02 -16.10
C ARG A 54 -7.76 -8.06 -14.93
N GLY A 55 -8.79 -7.86 -14.11
CA GLY A 55 -8.80 -6.91 -13.00
C GLY A 55 -7.63 -7.08 -12.01
N PRO A 56 -7.38 -8.28 -11.46
CA PRO A 56 -6.32 -8.49 -10.48
C PRO A 56 -4.93 -8.16 -11.02
N LEU A 57 -4.55 -8.73 -12.17
CA LEU A 57 -3.24 -8.48 -12.80
C LEU A 57 -3.07 -6.99 -13.14
N THR A 58 -4.11 -6.37 -13.73
CA THR A 58 -4.08 -4.95 -14.07
C THR A 58 -3.86 -4.09 -12.83
N SER A 59 -4.53 -4.43 -11.72
CA SER A 59 -4.41 -3.69 -10.46
C SER A 59 -3.03 -3.81 -9.85
N THR A 60 -2.44 -5.01 -9.85
CA THR A 60 -1.07 -5.22 -9.36
C THR A 60 -0.05 -4.46 -10.19
N LEU A 61 -0.16 -4.48 -11.52
CA LEU A 61 0.74 -3.72 -12.40
C LEU A 61 0.59 -2.20 -12.21
N GLN A 62 -0.65 -1.72 -12.08
CA GLN A 62 -0.91 -0.31 -11.84
C GLN A 62 -0.43 0.14 -10.46
N TRP A 63 -0.61 -0.70 -9.44
CA TRP A 63 -0.09 -0.47 -8.10
C TRP A 63 1.44 -0.37 -8.12
N LEU A 64 2.13 -1.30 -8.77
CA LEU A 64 3.60 -1.30 -8.85
C LEU A 64 4.12 -0.04 -9.56
N ARG A 65 3.49 0.36 -10.67
CA ARG A 65 3.80 1.61 -11.38
C ARG A 65 3.51 2.86 -10.55
N CYS A 66 2.46 2.83 -9.73
CA CYS A 66 2.15 3.90 -8.81
C CYS A 66 3.22 4.00 -7.73
N ALA A 67 3.58 2.87 -7.12
CA ALA A 67 4.54 2.79 -6.03
C ALA A 67 5.89 3.41 -6.42
N SER A 68 6.45 3.00 -7.56
CA SER A 68 7.73 3.50 -8.04
C SER A 68 7.72 4.99 -8.39
N ARG A 69 6.59 5.53 -8.82
CA ARG A 69 6.46 6.94 -9.22
C ARG A 69 6.10 7.87 -8.07
N ALA A 70 5.21 7.44 -7.18
CA ALA A 70 4.72 8.25 -6.07
C ALA A 70 5.71 8.30 -4.91
N TRP A 71 6.48 7.23 -4.70
CA TRP A 71 7.42 7.12 -3.58
C TRP A 71 8.82 6.68 -4.04
N PRO A 72 9.48 7.41 -4.96
CA PRO A 72 10.76 7.01 -5.53
C PRO A 72 11.90 6.97 -4.50
N ALA A 73 11.77 7.71 -3.39
CA ALA A 73 12.76 7.75 -2.32
C ALA A 73 12.44 6.80 -1.15
N ALA A 74 11.34 6.04 -1.22
CA ALA A 74 10.99 5.11 -0.15
C ALA A 74 11.97 3.92 -0.14
N LYS A 75 12.60 3.66 1.01
CA LYS A 75 13.51 2.52 1.18
C LYS A 75 12.78 1.18 1.02
N TYR A 76 11.53 1.11 1.48
CA TYR A 76 10.67 -0.06 1.39
C TYR A 76 9.29 0.35 0.92
N VAL A 77 8.70 -0.42 0.01
CA VAL A 77 7.31 -0.30 -0.40
C VAL A 77 6.67 -1.69 -0.38
N GLY A 78 5.58 -1.82 0.36
CA GLY A 78 4.82 -3.07 0.48
C GLY A 78 3.40 -2.91 -0.06
N LYS A 79 2.88 -3.99 -0.63
CA LYS A 79 1.46 -4.14 -0.98
C LYS A 79 0.80 -5.09 0.01
N ALA A 80 -0.43 -4.79 0.36
CA ALA A 80 -1.34 -5.72 1.01
C ALA A 80 -2.73 -5.57 0.40
N GLU A 81 -3.53 -6.62 0.51
CA GLU A 81 -4.96 -6.56 0.18
C GLU A 81 -5.74 -5.95 1.34
N ASP A 82 -7.01 -5.62 1.14
CA ASP A 82 -7.86 -4.93 2.11
C ASP A 82 -8.43 -5.85 3.20
N ASP A 83 -8.30 -7.16 3.03
CA ASP A 83 -8.79 -8.20 3.93
C ASP A 83 -7.70 -8.85 4.79
N VAL A 84 -6.48 -8.30 4.80
CA VAL A 84 -5.35 -8.82 5.59
C VAL A 84 -4.97 -7.92 6.76
N TRP A 85 -4.46 -8.53 7.81
CA TRP A 85 -3.84 -7.83 8.94
C TRP A 85 -2.31 -7.89 8.83
N ILE A 86 -1.64 -6.76 9.09
CA ILE A 86 -0.18 -6.64 8.99
C ILE A 86 0.41 -6.22 10.34
N HIS A 87 1.32 -7.02 10.87
CA HIS A 87 2.15 -6.63 12.00
C HIS A 87 3.35 -5.80 11.53
N VAL A 88 3.12 -4.51 11.25
CA VAL A 88 4.14 -3.59 10.72
C VAL A 88 5.48 -3.60 11.50
N PRO A 89 5.53 -3.64 12.84
CA PRO A 89 6.81 -3.59 13.55
C PRO A 89 7.68 -4.83 13.26
N SER A 90 7.07 -6.01 13.22
CA SER A 90 7.79 -7.25 12.87
C SER A 90 8.22 -7.27 11.41
N VAL A 91 7.36 -6.81 10.49
CA VAL A 91 7.71 -6.70 9.07
C VAL A 91 8.92 -5.79 8.88
N LEU A 92 8.91 -4.60 9.50
CA LEU A 92 10.04 -3.67 9.43
C LEU A 92 11.32 -4.23 10.06
N SER A 93 11.20 -4.90 11.21
CA SER A 93 12.35 -5.57 11.84
C SER A 93 12.97 -6.60 10.90
N SER A 94 12.14 -7.41 10.24
CA SER A 94 12.58 -8.42 9.28
C SER A 94 13.25 -7.79 8.06
N LEU A 95 12.62 -6.77 7.44
CA LEU A 95 13.18 -6.08 6.27
C LEU A 95 14.53 -5.41 6.57
N ARG A 96 14.70 -4.82 7.76
CA ARG A 96 15.96 -4.20 8.17
C ARG A 96 17.06 -5.25 8.36
N ALA A 97 16.76 -6.34 9.05
CA ALA A 97 17.71 -7.42 9.26
C ALA A 97 18.13 -8.07 7.92
N SER A 98 17.18 -8.29 7.00
CA SER A 98 17.49 -8.78 5.65
C SER A 98 18.38 -7.79 4.88
N GLN A 99 18.07 -6.50 4.92
CA GLN A 99 18.89 -5.48 4.24
C GLN A 99 20.33 -5.47 4.77
N GLU A 100 20.54 -5.54 6.09
CA GLU A 100 21.88 -5.61 6.69
C GLU A 100 22.69 -6.82 6.21
N VAL A 101 22.04 -7.93 5.91
CA VAL A 101 22.70 -9.11 5.32
C VAL A 101 23.06 -8.84 3.85
N LEU A 102 22.15 -8.29 3.06
CA LEU A 102 22.39 -7.96 1.66
C LEU A 102 23.52 -6.95 1.48
N ASP A 103 23.55 -5.93 2.33
CA ASP A 103 24.59 -4.90 2.34
C ASP A 103 25.97 -5.53 2.63
N ARG A 104 26.04 -6.46 3.58
CA ARG A 104 27.27 -7.23 3.89
C ARG A 104 27.73 -8.11 2.73
N LEU A 105 26.80 -8.64 1.95
CA LEU A 105 27.08 -9.47 0.78
C LEU A 105 27.31 -8.64 -0.50
N ASN A 106 27.22 -7.30 -0.42
CA ASN A 106 27.28 -6.39 -1.55
C ASN A 106 26.26 -6.73 -2.66
N VAL A 107 25.07 -7.19 -2.26
CA VAL A 107 23.95 -7.50 -3.17
C VAL A 107 23.03 -6.29 -3.23
N SER A 108 23.05 -5.57 -4.35
CA SER A 108 22.22 -4.37 -4.55
C SER A 108 20.80 -4.68 -5.02
N HIS A 109 20.55 -5.84 -5.62
CA HIS A 109 19.26 -6.21 -6.18
C HIS A 109 18.98 -7.71 -5.99
N LEU A 110 17.79 -8.02 -5.45
CA LEU A 110 17.16 -9.33 -5.57
C LEU A 110 15.93 -9.19 -6.45
N TYR A 111 15.83 -10.03 -7.46
CA TYR A 111 14.61 -10.20 -8.24
C TYR A 111 13.93 -11.49 -7.76
N TRP A 112 12.71 -11.37 -7.26
CA TRP A 112 11.80 -12.49 -6.95
C TRP A 112 10.53 -12.39 -7.79
#